data_AF-A0A7V4F3D9-F1
#
_entry.id   AF-A0A7V4F3D9-F1
#
_cell.length_a   1.000
_cell.length_b   1.000
_cell.length_c   1.000
_cell.angle_alpha   90.00
_cell.angle_beta   90.00
_cell.angle_gamma   90.00
#
_symmetry.space_group_name_H-M   'P 1'
#
loop_
_entity.id
_entity.type
_entity.pdbx_description
1 polymer ?
#
loop_
_entity_poly.entity_id
_entity_poly.type
_entity_poly.pdbx_seq_one_letter_code
_entity_poly.pdbx_strand_id
1 'polypeptide(L)'
;MKITKIILLVFIFVLELFIASFADDKIVNVLCYHRFKLRKITDKEKKKWGDIYAIKPEQFDEQMNFLKENGYNVITMKDYIDYMYEKKEIPEKTVIITIDDGYSSIYEYAYPILKKYGFKATINLYQDFLPGGKNALTVQQIKEMYENGFEFGCHSKSHPILTKKEKMTDEEYIRFLEKEII
;
A
#
# COMPACT_ATOMS: atom_id res chain seq x y z
N MET A 1 -44.78 37.51 -8.11
CA MET A 1 -44.28 36.12 -8.07
C MET A 1 -42.99 35.89 -8.88
N LYS A 2 -42.12 36.90 -9.06
CA LYS A 2 -40.96 36.79 -9.99
C LYS A 2 -39.59 36.96 -9.32
N ILE A 3 -39.42 37.88 -8.36
CA ILE A 3 -38.11 38.18 -7.78
C ILE A 3 -37.78 37.27 -6.58
N THR A 4 -38.73 37.04 -5.68
CA THR A 4 -38.52 36.22 -4.47
C THR A 4 -38.16 34.76 -4.77
N LYS A 5 -38.73 34.19 -5.84
CA LYS A 5 -38.37 32.84 -6.31
C LYS A 5 -36.95 32.78 -6.90
N ILE A 6 -36.52 33.82 -7.61
CA ILE A 6 -35.17 33.89 -8.18
C ILE A 6 -34.14 34.01 -7.06
N ILE A 7 -34.38 34.87 -6.06
CA ILE A 7 -33.49 35.01 -4.90
C ILE A 7 -33.38 33.69 -4.14
N LEU A 8 -34.48 32.98 -3.94
CA LEU A 8 -34.48 31.67 -3.28
C LEU A 8 -33.68 30.62 -4.07
N LEU A 9 -33.85 30.58 -5.40
CA LEU A 9 -33.09 29.66 -6.26
C LEU A 9 -31.59 29.96 -6.27
N VAL A 10 -31.20 31.23 -6.35
CA VAL A 10 -29.80 31.64 -6.27
C VAL A 10 -29.22 31.29 -4.89
N PHE A 11 -29.99 31.51 -3.82
CA PHE A 11 -29.56 31.14 -2.47
C PHE A 11 -29.37 29.63 -2.31
N ILE A 12 -30.28 28.80 -2.82
CA ILE A 12 -30.15 27.33 -2.79
C ILE A 12 -28.92 26.91 -3.59
N PHE A 13 -28.71 27.46 -4.78
CA PHE A 13 -27.54 27.13 -5.62
C PHE A 13 -26.22 27.54 -4.97
N VAL A 14 -26.15 28.73 -4.37
CA VAL A 14 -24.96 29.18 -3.62
C VAL A 14 -24.76 28.33 -2.37
N LEU A 15 -25.83 27.91 -1.70
CA LEU A 15 -25.77 27.01 -0.55
C LEU A 15 -25.28 25.60 -0.95
N GLU A 16 -25.73 25.07 -2.08
CA GLU A 16 -25.23 23.81 -2.65
C GLU A 16 -23.75 23.90 -3.01
N LEU A 17 -23.31 24.99 -3.65
CA LEU A 17 -21.90 25.25 -3.92
C LEU A 17 -21.07 25.38 -2.64
N PHE A 18 -21.63 26.03 -1.61
CA PHE A 18 -20.98 26.18 -0.32
C PHE A 18 -20.87 24.83 0.40
N ILE A 19 -21.92 24.01 0.41
CA ILE A 19 -21.91 22.65 0.97
C ILE A 19 -20.94 21.75 0.18
N ALA A 20 -20.92 21.82 -1.14
CA ALA A 20 -19.98 21.09 -1.99
C ALA A 20 -18.53 21.53 -1.77
N SER A 21 -18.29 22.76 -1.33
CA SER A 21 -16.94 23.22 -0.94
C SER A 21 -16.44 22.58 0.35
N PHE A 22 -17.34 22.01 1.16
CA PHE A 22 -17.03 21.11 2.28
C PHE A 22 -17.12 19.63 1.86
N ALA A 23 -16.97 19.29 0.58
CA ALA A 23 -16.79 17.89 0.17
C ALA A 23 -15.69 17.29 1.05
N ASP A 24 -16.08 16.34 1.90
CA ASP A 24 -15.20 15.70 2.87
C ASP A 24 -13.91 15.27 2.18
N ASP A 25 -12.76 15.62 2.78
CA ASP A 25 -11.47 15.09 2.34
C ASP A 25 -11.59 13.58 2.26
N LYS A 26 -11.60 13.03 1.04
CA LYS A 26 -11.81 11.59 0.83
C LYS A 26 -10.67 10.84 1.50
N ILE A 27 -10.98 10.17 2.61
CA ILE A 27 -9.99 9.42 3.39
C ILE A 27 -9.54 8.20 2.58
N VAL A 28 -8.24 8.13 2.31
CA VAL A 28 -7.59 6.95 1.74
C VAL A 28 -6.84 6.23 2.85
N ASN A 29 -7.22 4.99 3.12
CA ASN A 29 -6.55 4.16 4.12
C ASN A 29 -5.43 3.36 3.47
N VAL A 30 -4.23 3.40 4.03
CA VAL A 30 -3.08 2.62 3.56
C VAL A 30 -2.77 1.52 4.56
N LEU A 31 -2.98 0.27 4.17
CA LEU A 31 -2.73 -0.91 4.98
C LEU A 31 -1.38 -1.52 4.59
N CYS A 32 -0.47 -1.63 5.54
CA CYS A 32 0.88 -2.17 5.32
C CYS A 32 1.01 -3.58 5.90
N TYR A 33 1.48 -4.51 5.08
CA TYR A 33 1.78 -5.89 5.43
C TYR A 33 3.23 -6.24 5.06
N HIS A 34 3.75 -7.33 5.60
CA HIS A 34 5.11 -7.80 5.24
C HIS A 34 5.11 -9.32 4.98
N ARG A 35 4.60 -10.12 5.93
CA ARG A 35 4.63 -11.59 5.85
C ARG A 35 3.27 -12.22 6.09
N PHE A 36 3.02 -13.31 5.38
CA PHE A 36 1.76 -14.07 5.45
C PHE A 36 1.96 -15.47 6.02
N LYS A 37 3.07 -15.66 6.75
CA LYS A 37 3.42 -16.89 7.42
C LYS A 37 4.29 -16.57 8.63
N LEU A 38 3.87 -17.07 9.79
CA LEU A 38 4.62 -16.92 11.04
C LEU A 38 5.97 -17.64 10.92
N ARG A 39 7.06 -16.93 11.23
CA ARG A 39 8.37 -17.59 11.35
C ARG A 39 8.49 -18.30 12.69
N LYS A 40 9.25 -19.38 12.70
CA LYS A 40 9.71 -20.01 13.94
C LYS A 40 10.79 -19.14 14.58
N ILE A 41 10.44 -18.40 15.62
CA ILE A 41 11.39 -17.58 16.37
C ILE A 41 12.10 -18.46 17.41
N THR A 42 13.39 -18.69 17.19
CA THR A 42 14.25 -19.50 18.07
C THR A 42 15.02 -18.67 19.09
N ASP A 43 15.21 -17.37 18.81
CA ASP A 43 15.85 -16.41 19.71
C ASP A 43 14.91 -16.08 20.89
N LYS A 44 15.40 -16.28 22.13
CA LYS A 44 14.60 -16.13 23.35
C LYS A 44 14.12 -14.69 23.60
N GLU A 45 14.92 -13.69 23.25
CA GLU A 45 14.58 -12.29 23.44
C GLU A 45 13.56 -11.83 22.39
N LYS A 46 13.75 -12.26 21.13
CA LYS A 46 12.78 -11.95 20.05
C LYS A 46 11.46 -12.69 20.23
N LYS A 47 11.47 -13.87 20.85
CA LYS A 47 10.25 -14.66 21.11
C LYS A 47 9.25 -13.92 22.00
N LYS A 48 9.70 -12.99 22.85
CA LYS A 48 8.83 -12.16 23.72
C LYS A 48 7.86 -11.31 22.91
N TRP A 49 8.30 -10.82 21.75
CA TRP A 49 7.52 -9.93 20.89
C TRP A 49 6.75 -10.70 19.80
N GLY A 50 7.13 -11.96 19.55
CA GLY A 50 6.55 -12.74 18.47
C GLY A 50 6.93 -12.18 17.10
N ASP A 51 6.28 -12.69 16.05
CA ASP A 51 6.54 -12.23 14.69
C ASP A 51 5.60 -11.08 14.33
N ILE A 52 5.90 -9.88 14.86
CA ILE A 52 5.00 -8.71 14.80
C ILE A 52 4.68 -8.21 13.38
N TYR A 53 5.44 -8.63 12.38
CA TYR A 53 5.23 -8.27 10.98
C TYR A 53 4.60 -9.41 10.15
N ALA A 54 4.15 -10.47 10.81
CA ALA A 54 3.51 -11.59 10.15
C ALA A 54 2.04 -11.72 10.55
N ILE A 55 1.20 -11.94 9.53
CA ILE A 55 -0.20 -12.33 9.67
C ILE A 55 -0.37 -13.77 9.19
N LYS A 56 -1.33 -14.50 9.76
CA LYS A 56 -1.69 -15.83 9.22
C LYS A 56 -2.51 -15.67 7.93
N PRO A 57 -2.40 -16.59 6.95
CA PRO A 57 -3.18 -16.52 5.72
C PRO A 57 -4.68 -16.41 5.95
N GLU A 58 -5.21 -17.12 6.95
CA GLU A 58 -6.65 -17.13 7.26
C GLU A 58 -7.12 -15.77 7.75
N GLN A 59 -6.34 -15.11 8.61
CA GLN A 59 -6.65 -13.78 9.10
C GLN A 59 -6.57 -12.72 7.99
N PHE A 60 -5.64 -12.89 7.06
CA PHE A 60 -5.57 -12.02 5.88
C PHE A 60 -6.77 -12.22 4.95
N ASP A 61 -7.19 -13.47 4.71
CA ASP A 61 -8.39 -13.78 3.94
C ASP A 61 -9.65 -13.18 4.57
N GLU A 62 -9.79 -13.26 5.90
CA GLU A 62 -10.88 -12.61 6.66
C GLU A 62 -10.88 -11.09 6.49
N GLN A 63 -9.71 -10.44 6.54
CA GLN A 63 -9.58 -9.01 6.31
C GLN A 63 -9.96 -8.61 4.88
N MET A 64 -9.54 -9.39 3.87
CA MET A 64 -9.91 -9.12 2.48
C MET A 64 -11.41 -9.35 2.25
N ASN A 65 -11.99 -10.38 2.87
CA ASN A 65 -13.43 -10.60 2.85
C ASN A 65 -14.18 -9.40 3.45
N PHE A 66 -13.72 -8.89 4.60
CA PHE A 66 -14.31 -7.71 5.21
C PHE A 66 -14.30 -6.51 4.27
N LEU A 67 -13.18 -6.22 3.60
CA LEU A 67 -13.10 -5.14 2.61
C LEU A 67 -14.12 -5.34 1.48
N LYS A 68 -14.22 -6.56 0.95
CA LYS A 68 -15.15 -6.90 -0.13
C LYS A 68 -16.61 -6.71 0.27
N GLU A 69 -17.02 -7.32 1.40
CA GLU A 69 -18.40 -7.30 1.88
C GLU A 69 -18.87 -5.89 2.29
N ASN A 70 -17.95 -5.02 2.72
CA ASN A 70 -18.27 -3.65 3.12
C ASN A 70 -18.12 -2.61 1.99
N GLY A 71 -17.87 -3.07 0.76
CA GLY A 71 -17.82 -2.24 -0.45
C GLY A 71 -16.61 -1.32 -0.52
N TYR A 72 -15.47 -1.74 0.00
CA TYR A 72 -14.22 -0.98 -0.15
C TYR A 72 -13.65 -1.12 -1.57
N ASN A 73 -13.11 -0.02 -2.08
CA ASN A 73 -12.40 0.03 -3.35
C ASN A 73 -10.91 -0.15 -3.09
N VAL A 74 -10.36 -1.31 -3.41
CA VAL A 74 -8.94 -1.58 -3.28
C VAL A 74 -8.21 -1.18 -4.55
N ILE A 75 -7.32 -0.21 -4.45
CA ILE A 75 -6.54 0.33 -5.58
C ILE A 75 -5.03 0.23 -5.29
N THR A 76 -4.22 0.36 -6.33
CA THR A 76 -2.76 0.48 -6.18
C THR A 76 -2.34 1.92 -5.86
N MET A 77 -1.11 2.10 -5.38
CA MET A 77 -0.53 3.43 -5.18
C MET A 77 -0.43 4.18 -6.51
N LYS A 78 -0.10 3.49 -7.61
CA LYS A 78 -0.13 4.09 -8.95
C LYS A 78 -1.51 4.62 -9.32
N ASP A 79 -2.56 3.84 -9.11
CA ASP A 79 -3.94 4.29 -9.41
C ASP A 79 -4.25 5.58 -8.63
N TYR A 80 -3.90 5.63 -7.34
CA TYR A 80 -4.07 6.83 -6.51
C TYR A 80 -3.29 8.03 -7.06
N ILE A 81 -2.04 7.84 -7.45
CA ILE A 81 -1.22 8.90 -8.07
C ILE A 81 -1.85 9.39 -9.37
N ASP A 82 -2.34 8.48 -10.23
CA ASP A 82 -3.02 8.83 -11.48
C ASP A 82 -4.29 9.67 -11.20
N TYR A 83 -5.11 9.31 -10.20
CA TYR A 83 -6.27 10.10 -9.78
C TYR A 83 -5.89 11.54 -9.41
N MET A 84 -4.82 11.69 -8.62
CA MET A 84 -4.35 12.98 -8.13
C MET A 84 -3.82 13.86 -9.28
N TYR A 85 -3.04 13.30 -10.20
CA TYR A 85 -2.50 14.06 -11.34
C TYR A 85 -3.56 14.41 -12.37
N GLU A 86 -4.49 13.51 -12.66
CA GLU A 86 -5.56 13.73 -13.62
C GLU A 86 -6.73 14.54 -13.05
N LYS A 87 -6.66 14.94 -11.76
CA LYS A 87 -7.71 15.63 -11.02
C LYS A 87 -9.06 14.90 -11.10
N LYS A 88 -9.00 13.57 -11.10
CA LYS A 88 -10.17 12.69 -11.10
C LYS A 88 -10.61 12.43 -9.66
N GLU A 89 -11.90 12.18 -9.48
CA GLU A 89 -12.41 11.78 -8.18
C GLU A 89 -11.91 10.38 -7.79
N ILE A 90 -11.44 10.27 -6.55
CA ILE A 90 -11.12 8.99 -5.91
C ILE A 90 -12.43 8.34 -5.49
N PRO A 91 -12.61 7.01 -5.67
CA PRO A 91 -13.77 6.29 -5.16
C PRO A 91 -13.94 6.45 -3.64
N GLU A 92 -15.18 6.44 -3.15
CA GLU A 92 -15.42 6.37 -1.70
C GLU A 92 -14.90 5.04 -1.12
N LYS A 93 -14.63 5.01 0.19
CA LYS A 93 -14.10 3.81 0.88
C LYS A 93 -12.87 3.22 0.19
N THR A 94 -11.92 4.08 -0.17
CA THR A 94 -10.70 3.65 -0.84
C THR A 94 -9.67 3.11 0.15
N VAL A 95 -9.09 1.96 -0.19
CA VAL A 95 -8.00 1.31 0.54
C VAL A 95 -6.86 1.02 -0.42
N ILE A 96 -5.63 1.31 -0.01
CA ILE A 96 -4.42 0.87 -0.68
C ILE A 96 -3.79 -0.22 0.19
N ILE A 97 -3.45 -1.35 -0.42
CA ILE A 97 -2.71 -2.42 0.24
C ILE A 97 -1.26 -2.34 -0.21
N THR A 98 -0.36 -2.11 0.73
CA THR A 98 1.09 -2.18 0.51
C THR A 98 1.67 -3.42 1.18
N ILE A 99 2.67 -4.01 0.53
CA ILE A 99 3.38 -5.18 1.04
C ILE A 99 4.88 -4.96 0.87
N ASP A 100 5.62 -4.94 1.97
CA ASP A 100 7.05 -4.62 1.96
C ASP A 100 7.94 -5.87 1.93
N ASP A 101 9.24 -5.65 1.72
CA ASP A 101 10.37 -6.59 1.76
C ASP A 101 10.50 -7.62 0.61
N GLY A 102 9.41 -8.15 0.06
CA GLY A 102 9.48 -9.12 -1.05
C GLY A 102 9.63 -10.59 -0.62
N TYR A 103 9.03 -10.99 0.52
CA TYR A 103 9.02 -12.40 0.95
C TYR A 103 8.24 -13.32 0.00
N SER A 104 8.72 -14.55 -0.15
CA SER A 104 8.04 -15.64 -0.88
C SER A 104 6.59 -15.89 -0.43
N SER A 105 6.28 -15.64 0.86
CA SER A 105 4.91 -15.76 1.40
C SER A 105 3.91 -14.84 0.72
N ILE A 106 4.37 -13.75 0.10
CA ILE A 106 3.52 -12.85 -0.69
C ILE A 106 2.91 -13.62 -1.86
N TYR A 107 3.73 -14.32 -2.63
CA TYR A 107 3.24 -15.12 -3.76
C TYR A 107 2.52 -16.39 -3.30
N GLU A 108 3.02 -17.07 -2.26
CA GLU A 108 2.43 -18.33 -1.78
C GLU A 108 1.04 -18.16 -1.16
N TYR A 109 0.78 -17.05 -0.46
CA TYR A 109 -0.47 -16.86 0.30
C TYR A 109 -1.23 -15.59 -0.07
N ALA A 110 -0.57 -14.41 -0.06
CA ALA A 110 -1.30 -13.15 -0.26
C ALA A 110 -1.83 -12.98 -1.68
N TYR A 111 -1.03 -13.32 -2.68
CA TYR A 111 -1.38 -13.21 -4.09
C TYR A 111 -2.65 -13.98 -4.47
N PRO A 112 -2.79 -15.30 -4.16
CA PRO A 112 -4.04 -16.01 -4.46
C PRO A 112 -5.25 -15.48 -3.67
N ILE A 113 -5.05 -15.04 -2.41
CA ILE A 113 -6.12 -14.43 -1.61
C ILE A 113 -6.60 -13.11 -2.23
N LEU A 114 -5.68 -12.22 -2.63
CA LEU A 114 -6.05 -10.96 -3.28
C LEU A 114 -6.79 -11.22 -4.60
N LYS A 115 -6.32 -12.17 -5.40
CA LYS A 115 -7.00 -12.59 -6.64
C LYS A 115 -8.41 -13.11 -6.40
N LYS A 116 -8.65 -13.89 -5.33
CA LYS A 116 -9.98 -14.38 -4.95
C LYS A 116 -11.00 -13.25 -4.81
N TYR A 117 -10.59 -12.07 -4.31
CA TYR A 117 -11.49 -10.91 -4.12
C TYR A 117 -11.47 -9.89 -5.27
N GLY A 118 -10.60 -10.09 -6.26
CA GLY A 118 -10.36 -9.16 -7.36
C GLY A 118 -9.55 -7.93 -6.94
N PHE A 119 -8.76 -8.05 -5.87
CA PHE A 119 -7.91 -6.98 -5.35
C PHE A 119 -6.49 -7.05 -5.89
N LYS A 120 -5.83 -5.90 -5.86
CA LYS A 120 -4.43 -5.69 -6.22
C LYS A 120 -3.70 -5.06 -5.04
N ALA A 121 -2.37 -5.09 -5.08
CA ALA A 121 -1.52 -4.47 -4.08
C ALA A 121 -0.29 -3.82 -4.72
N THR A 122 0.33 -2.90 -3.98
CA THR A 122 1.64 -2.34 -4.28
C THR A 122 2.70 -3.04 -3.44
N ILE A 123 3.65 -3.71 -4.09
CA ILE A 123 4.69 -4.50 -3.43
C ILE A 123 6.01 -3.72 -3.48
N ASN A 124 6.53 -3.28 -2.34
CA ASN A 124 7.79 -2.55 -2.27
C ASN A 124 8.94 -3.52 -2.03
N LEU A 125 9.86 -3.59 -2.99
CA LEU A 125 10.96 -4.55 -3.00
C LEU A 125 12.29 -3.88 -2.71
N TYR A 126 13.13 -4.50 -1.86
CA TYR A 126 14.53 -4.10 -1.77
C TYR A 126 15.43 -5.05 -2.56
N GLN A 127 16.36 -4.47 -3.31
CA GLN A 127 17.08 -5.17 -4.37
C GLN A 127 17.93 -6.33 -3.85
N ASP A 128 18.68 -6.14 -2.77
CA ASP A 128 19.64 -7.14 -2.28
C ASP A 128 18.95 -8.38 -1.66
N PHE A 129 17.63 -8.33 -1.43
CA PHE A 129 16.86 -9.53 -1.11
C PHE A 129 16.59 -10.44 -2.31
N LEU A 130 16.69 -9.86 -3.51
CA LEU A 130 16.25 -10.45 -4.76
C LEU A 130 17.43 -10.70 -5.72
N PRO A 131 17.26 -11.62 -6.70
CA PRO A 131 16.21 -12.62 -6.75
C PRO A 131 16.63 -13.90 -5.98
N GLY A 132 15.76 -14.37 -5.09
CA GLY A 132 15.70 -15.79 -4.74
C GLY A 132 16.45 -16.29 -3.50
N GLY A 133 16.19 -17.57 -3.22
CA GLY A 133 16.29 -18.21 -1.91
C GLY A 133 14.90 -18.69 -1.46
N LYS A 134 14.79 -19.64 -0.53
CA LYS A 134 13.47 -20.17 -0.08
C LYS A 134 12.55 -19.11 0.54
N ASN A 135 13.06 -17.93 0.85
CA ASN A 135 12.35 -16.90 1.61
C ASN A 135 11.95 -15.68 0.78
N ALA A 136 12.48 -15.49 -0.43
CA ALA A 136 12.29 -14.30 -1.25
C ALA A 136 11.51 -14.62 -2.53
N LEU A 137 10.86 -13.62 -3.11
CA LEU A 137 10.22 -13.73 -4.41
C LEU A 137 11.25 -14.03 -5.52
N THR A 138 10.84 -14.80 -6.52
CA THR A 138 11.61 -14.99 -7.75
C THR A 138 11.23 -13.95 -8.81
N VAL A 139 12.11 -13.73 -9.79
CA VAL A 139 11.81 -12.84 -10.93
C VAL A 139 10.56 -13.30 -11.68
N GLN A 140 10.36 -14.62 -11.83
CA GLN A 140 9.20 -15.18 -12.50
C GLN A 140 7.89 -14.87 -11.74
N GLN A 141 7.92 -15.00 -10.41
CA GLN A 141 6.77 -14.66 -9.56
C GLN A 141 6.43 -13.17 -9.64
N ILE A 142 7.46 -12.30 -9.58
CA ILE A 142 7.29 -10.84 -9.72
C ILE A 142 6.67 -10.51 -11.08
N LYS A 143 7.22 -11.08 -12.16
CA LYS A 143 6.72 -10.85 -13.52
C LYS A 143 5.26 -11.29 -13.66
N GLU A 144 4.90 -12.47 -13.17
CA GLU A 144 3.52 -12.95 -13.23
C GLU A 144 2.56 -12.03 -12.49
N MET A 145 2.90 -11.64 -11.25
CA MET A 145 2.06 -10.72 -10.47
C MET A 145 1.90 -9.36 -11.16
N TYR A 146 2.97 -8.83 -11.75
CA TYR A 146 2.93 -7.58 -12.52
C TYR A 146 2.00 -7.68 -13.72
N GLU A 147 2.09 -8.77 -14.49
CA GLU A 147 1.20 -9.04 -15.62
C GLU A 147 -0.27 -9.22 -15.19
N ASN A 148 -0.52 -9.58 -13.92
CA ASN A 148 -1.85 -9.65 -13.31
C ASN A 148 -2.29 -8.33 -12.64
N GLY A 149 -1.56 -7.23 -12.88
CA GLY A 149 -1.94 -5.88 -12.47
C GLY A 149 -1.53 -5.49 -11.05
N PHE A 150 -0.62 -6.23 -10.42
CA PHE A 150 0.05 -5.78 -9.19
C PHE A 150 1.10 -4.72 -9.52
N GLU A 151 1.28 -3.77 -8.61
CA GLU A 151 2.31 -2.74 -8.72
C GLU A 151 3.56 -3.14 -7.94
N PHE A 152 4.74 -2.74 -8.43
CA PHE A 152 6.00 -2.92 -7.73
C PHE A 152 6.70 -1.58 -7.53
N GLY A 153 7.08 -1.30 -6.29
CA GLY A 153 7.80 -0.11 -5.86
C GLY A 153 9.19 -0.43 -5.30
N CYS A 154 9.95 0.61 -4.99
CA CYS A 154 11.29 0.51 -4.40
C CYS A 154 11.21 0.55 -2.87
N HIS A 155 11.98 -0.32 -2.21
CA HIS A 155 12.14 -0.34 -0.75
C HIS A 155 13.61 -0.21 -0.34
N SER A 156 14.35 0.64 -1.06
CA SER A 156 15.82 0.79 -1.05
C SER A 156 16.58 -0.36 -1.71
N LYS A 157 17.91 -0.26 -1.76
CA LYS A 157 18.76 -1.32 -2.27
C LYS A 157 18.94 -2.43 -1.24
N SER A 158 19.43 -2.08 -0.05
CA SER A 158 19.95 -3.04 0.93
C SER A 158 19.13 -3.12 2.22
N HIS A 159 18.01 -2.40 2.30
CA HIS A 159 17.14 -2.27 3.47
C HIS A 159 17.81 -1.71 4.73
N PRO A 160 18.62 -0.64 4.65
CA PRO A 160 19.21 -0.04 5.83
C PRO A 160 18.20 0.87 6.56
N ILE A 161 18.50 1.20 7.81
CA ILE A 161 17.79 2.27 8.50
C ILE A 161 18.34 3.59 7.96
N LEU A 162 17.64 4.16 6.98
CA LEU A 162 18.13 5.35 6.25
C LEU A 162 18.45 6.53 7.18
N THR A 163 17.74 6.71 8.30
CA THR A 163 18.01 7.80 9.27
C THR A 163 19.30 7.63 10.06
N LYS A 164 19.98 6.48 9.98
CA LYS A 164 21.24 6.23 10.68
C LYS A 164 22.43 6.56 9.80
N LYS A 165 23.01 7.74 10.04
CA LYS A 165 24.27 8.19 9.44
C LYS A 165 25.50 7.37 9.89
N GLU A 166 25.38 6.60 10.97
CA GLU A 166 26.50 5.93 11.63
C GLU A 166 27.70 6.88 11.86
N LYS A 167 28.91 6.47 11.47
CA LYS A 167 30.15 7.25 11.59
C LYS A 167 30.54 7.96 10.28
N MET A 168 29.64 8.03 9.30
CA MET A 168 29.89 8.67 8.01
C MET A 168 30.02 10.20 8.15
N THR A 169 30.82 10.84 7.30
CA THR A 169 30.72 12.30 7.06
C THR A 169 29.41 12.64 6.34
N ASP A 170 29.07 13.93 6.19
CA ASP A 170 27.89 14.33 5.40
C ASP A 170 28.01 13.88 3.94
N GLU A 171 29.19 14.03 3.34
CA GLU A 171 29.43 13.61 1.95
C GLU A 171 29.38 12.09 1.78
N GLU A 172 29.89 11.34 2.76
CA GLU A 172 29.79 9.87 2.75
C GLU A 172 28.35 9.40 2.89
N TYR A 173 27.57 10.06 3.75
CA TYR A 173 26.17 9.73 3.96
C TYR A 173 25.31 10.06 2.74
N ILE A 174 25.53 11.18 2.06
CA ILE A 174 24.84 11.48 0.80
C ILE A 174 25.19 10.42 -0.25
N ARG A 175 26.47 10.07 -0.43
CA ARG A 175 26.88 8.98 -1.34
C ARG A 175 26.29 7.62 -0.96
N PHE A 176 26.01 7.38 0.32
CA PHE A 176 25.31 6.20 0.78
C PHE A 176 23.82 6.26 0.40
N LEU A 177 23.13 7.37 0.65
CA LEU A 177 21.72 7.55 0.27
C LEU A 177 21.52 7.43 -1.25
N GLU A 178 22.42 8.00 -2.05
CA GLU A 178 22.40 7.88 -3.52
C GLU A 178 22.55 6.43 -4.02
N LYS A 179 23.18 5.55 -3.23
CA LYS A 179 23.27 4.11 -3.55
C LYS A 179 22.03 3.33 -3.12
N GLU A 180 21.32 3.82 -2.12
CA GLU A 180 20.12 3.19 -1.58
C GLU A 180 18.85 3.61 -2.31
N ILE A 181 18.81 4.83 -2.85
CA ILE A 181 17.72 5.37 -3.66
C ILE A 181 18.09 5.10 -5.13
N ILE A 182 17.70 3.93 -5.64
CA ILE A 182 17.93 3.48 -7.01
C ILE A 182 16.71 3.78 -7.88
#